data_AF-A0A8H9LW33-F1
#
_entry.id   AF-A0A8H9LW33-F1
#
_cell.length_a   1.000
_cell.length_b   1.000
_cell.length_c   1.000
_cell.angle_alpha   90.00
_cell.angle_beta   90.00
_cell.angle_gamma   90.00
#
_symmetry.space_group_name_H-M   'P 1'
#
loop_
_entity.id
_entity.type
_entity.pdbx_description
1 polymer ?
#
loop_
_entity_poly.entity_id
_entity_poly.type
_entity_poly.pdbx_seq_one_letter_code
_entity_poly.pdbx_strand_id
1 'polypeptide(L)'
;MLTPSVNVVQSAFPEDQQGEISGLSRSISNLGSSFGTAVAGTILVANLTQHAYAAAMATLALAALIGLANATRLPRTTPATPAPSGAPPRP
;
A
#
# COMPACT_ATOMS: atom_id res chain seq x y z
N MET A 1 -11.77 10.01 -5.55
CA MET A 1 -11.39 8.73 -6.18
C MET A 1 -9.89 8.76 -6.46
N LEU A 2 -9.15 7.72 -6.08
CA LEU A 2 -7.73 7.51 -6.40
C LEU A 2 -7.55 6.87 -7.79
N THR A 3 -8.45 7.16 -8.74
CA THR A 3 -8.53 6.54 -10.08
C THR A 3 -7.20 6.53 -10.84
N PRO A 4 -6.33 7.57 -10.77
CA PRO A 4 -5.03 7.51 -11.42
C PRO A 4 -4.10 6.47 -10.78
N SER A 5 -4.10 6.35 -9.46
CA SER A 5 -3.16 5.50 -8.72
C SER A 5 -3.45 4.01 -8.87
N VAL A 6 -4.72 3.61 -8.94
CA VAL A 6 -5.09 2.21 -9.23
C VAL A 6 -4.78 1.82 -10.67
N ASN A 7 -4.92 2.74 -11.63
CA ASN A 7 -4.53 2.51 -13.02
C ASN A 7 -3.01 2.34 -13.18
N VAL A 8 -2.19 3.10 -12.44
CA VAL A 8 -0.72 2.98 -12.50
C VAL A 8 -0.23 1.60 -12.03
N VAL A 9 -0.81 1.05 -10.96
CA VAL A 9 -0.41 -0.28 -10.46
C VAL A 9 -1.00 -1.39 -11.33
N GLN A 10 -2.26 -1.28 -11.75
CA GLN A 10 -2.92 -2.32 -12.54
C GLN A 10 -2.39 -2.40 -13.97
N SER A 11 -2.01 -1.28 -14.59
CA SER A 11 -1.43 -1.27 -15.94
C SER A 11 -0.01 -1.86 -16.02
N ALA A 12 0.64 -2.07 -14.87
CA ALA A 12 1.96 -2.70 -14.82
C ALA A 12 1.91 -4.23 -14.85
N PHE A 13 0.72 -4.84 -14.77
CA PHE A 13 0.52 -6.30 -14.73
C PHE A 13 -0.48 -6.75 -15.81
N PRO A 14 -0.28 -7.94 -16.39
CA PRO A 14 -1.19 -8.49 -17.40
C PRO A 14 -2.60 -8.77 -16.86
N GLU A 15 -3.59 -8.84 -17.75
CA GLU A 15 -5.03 -8.88 -17.41
C GLU A 15 -5.43 -10.08 -16.53
N ASP A 16 -4.72 -11.19 -16.67
CA ASP A 16 -4.89 -12.42 -15.90
C ASP A 16 -4.55 -12.27 -14.41
N GLN A 17 -3.73 -11.27 -14.03
CA GLN A 17 -3.30 -11.02 -12.65
C GLN A 17 -4.08 -9.89 -11.95
N GLN A 18 -5.01 -9.22 -12.64
CA GLN A 18 -5.73 -8.06 -12.09
C GLN A 18 -6.52 -8.39 -10.81
N GLY A 19 -7.05 -9.61 -10.69
CA GLY A 19 -7.76 -10.07 -9.49
C GLY A 19 -6.87 -10.08 -8.25
N GLU A 20 -5.65 -10.61 -8.38
CA GLU A 20 -4.67 -10.69 -7.29
C GLU A 20 -4.14 -9.32 -6.90
N ILE A 21 -3.83 -8.46 -7.88
CA ILE A 21 -3.36 -7.09 -7.64
C ILE A 21 -4.44 -6.24 -6.94
N SER A 22 -5.70 -6.39 -7.33
CA SER A 22 -6.83 -5.72 -6.66
C SER A 22 -6.98 -6.19 -5.21
N GLY A 23 -6.85 -7.51 -4.97
CA GLY A 23 -6.84 -8.09 -3.63
C GLY A 23 -5.69 -7.58 -2.76
N LEU A 24 -4.47 -7.51 -3.32
CA LEU A 24 -3.29 -6.98 -2.64
C LEU A 24 -3.46 -5.50 -2.28
N SER A 25 -3.91 -4.68 -3.24
CA SER A 25 -4.16 -3.25 -3.00
C SER A 25 -5.19 -3.03 -1.90
N ARG A 26 -6.28 -3.81 -1.90
CA ARG A 26 -7.32 -3.73 -0.87
C ARG A 26 -6.81 -4.17 0.49
N SER A 27 -5.99 -5.23 0.53
CA SER A 27 -5.36 -5.71 1.76
C SER A 27 -4.42 -4.67 2.37
N ILE A 28 -3.54 -4.06 1.57
CA ILE A 28 -2.64 -2.98 2.02
C ILE A 28 -3.45 -1.76 2.50
N SER A 29 -4.54 -1.41 1.81
CA SER A 29 -5.41 -0.29 2.21
C SER A 29 -6.10 -0.55 3.56
N ASN A 30 -6.64 -1.75 3.76
CA ASN A 30 -7.27 -2.16 5.01
C ASN A 30 -6.25 -2.23 6.16
N LEU A 31 -5.04 -2.73 5.87
CA LEU A 31 -3.92 -2.77 6.81
C LEU A 31 -3.55 -1.36 7.26
N GLY A 32 -3.33 -0.44 6.32
CA GLY A 32 -2.97 0.95 6.63
C GLY A 32 -4.00 1.65 7.50
N SER A 33 -5.30 1.49 7.19
CA SER A 33 -6.39 2.06 8.00
C SER A 33 -6.43 1.49 9.42
N SER A 34 -6.36 0.17 9.55
CA SER A 34 -6.43 -0.51 10.86
C SER A 34 -5.20 -0.21 11.72
N PHE A 35 -4.01 -0.29 11.11
CA PHE A 35 -2.74 -0.02 11.79
C PHE A 35 -2.60 1.44 12.18
N GLY A 36 -2.92 2.39 11.28
CA GLY A 36 -2.89 3.82 11.58
C GLY A 36 -3.85 4.19 12.72
N THR A 37 -5.06 3.62 12.71
CA THR A 37 -6.03 3.81 13.78
C THR A 37 -5.54 3.23 15.11
N ALA A 38 -4.93 2.03 15.10
CA ALA A 38 -4.35 1.43 16.30
C ALA A 38 -3.25 2.32 16.90
N VAL A 39 -2.30 2.77 16.09
CA VAL A 39 -1.20 3.65 16.54
C VAL A 39 -1.73 4.98 17.09
N ALA A 40 -2.61 5.65 16.35
CA ALA A 40 -3.19 6.92 16.79
C ALA A 40 -4.03 6.76 18.06
N GLY A 41 -4.85 5.70 18.12
CA GLY A 41 -5.66 5.36 19.28
C GLY A 41 -4.81 5.13 20.53
N THR A 42 -3.70 4.39 20.41
CA THR A 42 -2.77 4.19 21.52
C THR A 42 -2.19 5.51 22.04
N ILE A 43 -1.80 6.43 21.15
CA ILE A 43 -1.24 7.74 21.55
C ILE A 43 -2.29 8.60 22.26
N LEU A 44 -3.52 8.62 21.73
CA LEU A 44 -4.63 9.35 22.33
C LEU A 44 -4.98 8.82 23.72
N VAL A 45 -5.00 7.49 23.90
CA VAL A 45 -5.31 6.84 25.18
C VAL A 45 -4.17 7.00 26.20
N ALA A 46 -2.91 6.92 25.76
CA ALA A 46 -1.76 7.08 26.64
C ALA A 46 -1.67 8.49 27.25
N ASN A 47 -2.27 9.49 26.59
CA ASN A 47 -2.42 10.87 27.07
C ASN A 47 -1.13 11.46 27.68
N LEU A 48 0.00 11.18 27.04
CA LEU A 48 1.34 11.53 27.53
C LEU A 48 1.65 13.02 27.42
N THR A 49 0.83 13.80 26.70
CA THR A 49 1.03 15.23 26.47
C THR A 49 -0.32 15.95 26.45
N GLN A 50 -0.33 17.24 26.78
CA GLN A 50 -1.50 18.11 26.61
C GLN A 50 -1.96 18.23 25.13
N HIS A 51 -1.12 17.79 24.18
CA HIS A 51 -1.35 17.87 22.74
C HIS A 51 -1.38 16.48 22.09
N ALA A 52 -1.98 15.48 22.76
CA ALA A 52 -1.98 14.08 22.31
C ALA A 52 -2.48 13.90 20.86
N TYR A 53 -3.47 14.70 20.43
CA TYR A 53 -3.93 14.71 19.04
C TYR A 53 -2.85 15.15 18.05
N ALA A 54 -2.14 16.26 18.34
CA ALA A 54 -1.04 16.72 17.51
C ALA A 54 0.10 15.70 17.47
N ALA A 55 0.40 15.06 18.60
CA ALA A 55 1.40 13.99 18.67
C ALA A 55 1.01 12.77 17.83
N ALA A 56 -0.26 12.36 17.84
CA ALA A 56 -0.77 11.27 17.02
C ALA A 56 -0.64 11.60 15.52
N MET A 57 -1.08 12.78 15.11
CA MET A 57 -0.98 13.22 13.72
C MET A 57 0.46 13.38 13.25
N ALA A 58 1.35 13.91 14.11
CA ALA A 58 2.78 14.01 13.80
C ALA A 58 3.42 12.62 13.63
N THR A 59 3.05 11.66 14.46
CA THR A 59 3.55 10.27 14.37
C THR A 59 3.13 9.62 13.06
N LEU A 60 1.85 9.75 12.68
CA LEU A 60 1.34 9.24 11.40
C LEU A 60 2.01 9.94 10.20
N ALA A 61 2.19 11.27 10.28
CA ALA A 61 2.87 12.03 9.24
C ALA A 61 4.33 11.57 9.07
N LEU A 62 5.06 11.35 10.17
CA LEU A 62 6.42 10.84 10.14
C LEU A 62 6.49 9.44 9.51
N ALA A 63 5.58 8.55 9.88
CA ALA A 63 5.49 7.21 9.27
C ALA A 63 5.22 7.28 7.75
N ALA A 64 4.32 8.17 7.32
CA ALA A 64 4.04 8.41 5.90
C ALA A 64 5.28 8.96 5.15
N LEU A 65 6.01 9.90 5.75
CA LEU A 65 7.24 10.45 5.18
C LEU A 65 8.34 9.39 5.05
N ILE A 66 8.48 8.51 6.04
CA ILE A 66 9.40 7.36 5.97
C ILE A 66 9.00 6.44 4.82
N GLY A 67 7.71 6.12 4.69
CA GLY A 67 7.20 5.31 3.57
C GLY A 67 7.50 5.95 2.21
N LEU A 68 7.26 7.26 2.09
CA LEU A 68 7.55 8.03 0.89
C LEU A 68 9.05 8.04 0.56
N ALA A 69 9.92 8.24 1.57
CA ALA A 69 11.37 8.22 1.39
C ALA A 69 11.90 6.82 1.01
N ASN A 70 11.26 5.75 1.45
CA ASN A 70 11.58 4.39 0.99
C ASN A 70 11.09 4.14 -0.44
N ALA A 71 9.91 4.65 -0.80
CA ALA A 71 9.35 4.50 -2.14
C ALA A 71 10.25 5.13 -3.22
N THR A 72 10.91 6.26 -2.92
CA THR A 72 11.87 6.88 -3.87
C THR A 72 13.14 6.05 -4.11
N ARG A 73 13.42 5.06 -3.26
CA ARG A 73 14.56 4.14 -3.38
C ARG A 73 14.21 2.83 -4.10
N LEU A 74 12.95 2.63 -4.48
CA LEU A 74 12.56 1.39 -5.15
C LEU A 74 13.22 1.25 -6.53
N PRO A 75 13.74 0.05 -6.88
CA PRO A 75 14.30 -0.22 -8.20
C PRO A 75 13.26 0.00 -9.30
N ARG A 76 13.67 0.66 -10.40
CA ARG A 76 12.80 0.90 -11.57
C ARG A 76 12.84 -0.25 -12.59
N THR A 77 13.07 -1.48 -12.13
CA THR A 77 13.17 -2.65 -13.02
C THR A 77 11.80 -2.99 -13.59
N THR A 78 11.67 -2.96 -14.92
CA THR A 78 10.50 -3.50 -15.62
C THR A 78 10.44 -5.01 -15.37
N PRO A 79 9.33 -5.56 -14.86
CA PRO A 79 9.16 -7.00 -14.74
C PRO A 79 9.29 -7.63 -16.13
N ALA A 80 10.13 -8.65 -16.27
CA ALA A 80 10.12 -9.47 -17.47
C ALA A 80 8.72 -10.10 -17.62
N THR A 81 8.10 -9.96 -18.79
CA THR A 81 6.81 -10.58 -19.10
C THR A 81 6.86 -12.06 -18.71
N PRO A 82 6.09 -12.52 -17.72
CA PRO A 82 6.02 -13.93 -17.38
C PRO A 82 5.49 -14.70 -18.60
N ALA A 83 6.10 -15.84 -18.91
CA ALA A 83 5.58 -16.72 -19.95
C ALA A 83 4.14 -17.14 -19.59
N PRO A 84 3.21 -17.19 -20.55
CA PRO A 84 1.81 -17.50 -20.28
C PRO A 84 1.70 -18.89 -19.64
N SER A 85 1.37 -18.91 -18.36
CA SER A 85 1.11 -20.14 -17.61
C SER A 85 -0.31 -20.60 -17.89
N GLY A 86 -0.54 -21.17 -19.07
CA GLY A 86 -1.88 -21.59 -19.46
C GLY A 86 -2.05 -22.18 -20.86
N ALA A 87 -1.00 -22.69 -21.50
CA ALA A 87 -1.19 -23.43 -22.75
C ALA A 87 -1.83 -24.81 -22.43
N PRO A 88 -3.07 -25.11 -22.87
CA PRO A 88 -3.64 -26.44 -22.73
C PRO A 88 -2.78 -27.44 -23.53
N PRO A 89 -2.61 -28.70 -23.06
CA PRO A 89 -1.95 -29.73 -23.85
C PRO A 89 -2.70 -29.90 -25.17
N ARG A 90 -1.99 -29.69 -26.30
CA ARG A 90 -2.54 -29.94 -27.64
C ARG A 90 -2.78 -31.45 -27.81
N PRO A 91 -3.95 -31.87 -28.34
CA PRO A 91 -4.15 -33.24 -28.78
C PRO A 91 -3.26 -33.58 -29.98
#